data_AF-A0A2I2FD63-F1
#
_entry.id   AF-A0A2I2FD63-F1
#
_cell.length_a   1.000
_cell.length_b   1.000
_cell.length_c   1.000
_cell.angle_alpha   90.00
_cell.angle_beta   90.00
_cell.angle_gamma   90.00
#
_symmetry.space_group_name_H-M   'P 1'
#
loop_
_entity.id
_entity.type
_entity.pdbx_description
1 polymer ?
#
loop_
_entity_poly.entity_id
_entity_poly.type
_entity_poly.pdbx_seq_one_letter_code
_entity_poly.pdbx_strand_id
1 'polypeptide(L)'
;MSSLKVIEIGETYHVEGHPRETFQVLKIYHPPNIPGKAVVLGMVSMDSKAATPAHTHGGSAVIAVVADGTVLNQMNGDEQFISRVGETWYEGPGYHHVRSEMRARKTRMRCSLLC
;
A
#
# COMPACT_ATOMS: atom_id res chain seq x y z
N MET A 1 -3.70 18.06 -11.75
CA MET A 1 -4.04 16.61 -11.72
C MET A 1 -5.32 16.46 -10.92
N SER A 2 -6.35 15.78 -11.42
CA SER A 2 -7.62 15.66 -10.70
C SER A 2 -7.45 14.81 -9.44
N SER A 3 -8.08 15.23 -8.34
CA SER A 3 -8.24 14.38 -7.17
C SER A 3 -9.00 13.11 -7.55
N LEU A 4 -8.58 11.96 -7.02
CA LEU A 4 -9.35 10.73 -7.16
C LEU A 4 -10.63 10.89 -6.33
N LYS A 5 -11.79 10.67 -6.93
CA LYS A 5 -13.05 10.70 -6.20
C LYS A 5 -13.17 9.42 -5.38
N VAL A 6 -13.34 9.56 -4.06
CA VAL A 6 -13.54 8.43 -3.14
C VAL A 6 -15.04 8.25 -2.91
N ILE A 7 -15.49 7.00 -2.94
CA ILE A 7 -16.87 6.59 -2.68
C ILE A 7 -16.89 5.52 -1.59
N GLU A 8 -18.00 5.43 -0.87
CA GLU A 8 -18.25 4.39 0.13
C GLU A 8 -19.00 3.23 -0.53
N ILE A 9 -18.53 2.00 -0.31
CA ILE A 9 -19.17 0.77 -0.76
C ILE A 9 -19.19 -0.20 0.44
N GLY A 10 -20.38 -0.41 1.01
CA GLY A 10 -20.51 -1.14 2.26
C GLY A 10 -19.74 -0.45 3.37
N GLU A 11 -18.90 -1.18 4.10
CA GLU A 11 -18.06 -0.65 5.19
C GLU A 11 -16.66 -0.22 4.72
N THR A 12 -16.46 -0.05 3.41
CA THR A 12 -15.13 0.22 2.84
C THR A 12 -15.14 1.41 1.90
N TYR A 13 -14.01 2.11 1.81
CA TYR A 13 -13.81 3.22 0.88
C TYR A 13 -13.10 2.73 -0.38
N HIS A 14 -13.51 3.29 -1.52
CA HIS A 14 -13.03 2.92 -2.85
C HIS A 14 -12.73 4.16 -3.68
N VAL A 15 -11.76 4.07 -4.58
CA VAL A 15 -11.61 5.06 -5.64
C VAL A 15 -12.68 4.77 -6.69
N GLU A 16 -13.49 5.76 -7.06
CA GLU A 16 -14.62 5.58 -7.96
C GLU A 16 -14.18 4.92 -9.28
N GLY A 17 -14.86 3.83 -9.65
CA GLY A 17 -14.56 3.06 -10.88
C GLY A 17 -13.31 2.18 -10.83
N HIS A 18 -12.66 2.02 -9.68
CA HIS A 18 -11.45 1.21 -9.51
C HIS A 18 -11.68 0.10 -8.46
N PRO A 19 -11.29 -1.16 -8.73
CA PRO A 19 -11.35 -2.21 -7.72
C PRO A 19 -10.35 -1.96 -6.59
N ARG A 20 -10.66 -2.47 -5.39
CA ARG A 20 -9.72 -2.47 -4.26
C ARG A 20 -8.68 -3.57 -4.40
N GLU A 21 -7.50 -3.31 -3.85
CA GLU A 21 -6.51 -4.32 -3.58
C GLU A 21 -7.01 -5.35 -2.56
N THR A 22 -6.40 -6.53 -2.60
CA THR A 22 -6.53 -7.53 -1.53
C THR A 22 -5.25 -7.57 -0.72
N PHE A 23 -5.38 -7.84 0.59
CA PHE A 23 -4.25 -7.98 1.49
C PHE A 23 -4.28 -9.34 2.18
N GLN A 24 -3.17 -10.07 2.08
CA GLN A 24 -2.98 -11.35 2.74
C GLN A 24 -1.82 -11.24 3.72
N VAL A 25 -2.06 -11.54 5.01
CA VAL A 25 -0.97 -11.71 5.98
C VAL A 25 -0.24 -13.01 5.67
N LEU A 26 1.06 -12.93 5.45
CA LEU A 26 1.94 -14.08 5.21
C LEU A 26 2.55 -14.56 6.53
N LYS A 27 3.01 -13.62 7.36
CA LYS A 27 3.67 -13.94 8.63
C LYS A 27 3.61 -12.75 9.59
N ILE A 28 3.58 -13.05 10.88
CA ILE A 28 3.78 -12.07 11.95
C ILE A 28 5.01 -12.50 12.76
N TYR A 29 5.90 -11.56 13.04
CA TYR A 29 7.08 -11.75 13.88
C TYR A 29 7.01 -10.80 15.08
N HIS A 30 7.54 -11.24 16.22
CA HIS A 30 7.74 -10.43 17.42
C HIS A 30 9.24 -10.37 17.73
N PRO A 31 9.95 -9.35 17.25
CA PRO A 31 11.40 -9.31 17.41
C PRO A 31 11.79 -9.08 18.87
N PRO A 32 12.72 -9.88 19.43
CA PRO A 32 13.04 -9.83 20.86
C PRO A 32 13.75 -8.54 21.30
N ASN A 33 14.40 -7.85 20.37
CA ASN A 33 15.11 -6.59 20.62
C ASN A 33 14.19 -5.35 20.61
N ILE A 34 12.91 -5.49 20.23
CA ILE A 34 11.90 -4.43 20.31
C ILE A 34 10.61 -4.96 20.96
N PRO A 35 10.62 -5.15 22.30
CA PRO A 35 9.48 -5.69 23.02
C PRO A 35 8.18 -4.90 22.80
N GLY A 36 7.07 -5.62 22.68
CA GLY A 36 5.74 -5.00 22.45
C GLY A 36 5.48 -4.56 21.01
N LYS A 37 6.39 -4.87 20.07
CA LYS A 37 6.23 -4.58 18.64
C LYS A 37 6.01 -5.85 17.82
N ALA A 38 5.45 -5.67 16.63
CA ALA A 38 5.25 -6.75 15.67
C ALA A 38 5.64 -6.32 14.24
N VAL A 39 6.23 -7.26 13.49
CA VAL A 39 6.43 -7.13 12.05
C VAL A 39 5.41 -8.01 11.34
N VAL A 40 4.47 -7.38 10.65
CA VAL A 40 3.46 -8.04 9.80
C VAL A 40 3.98 -8.05 8.37
N LEU A 41 4.37 -9.23 7.88
CA LEU A 41 4.69 -9.44 6.48
C LEU A 41 3.41 -9.83 5.74
N GLY A 42 3.07 -9.08 4.70
CA GLY A 42 1.89 -9.29 3.89
C GLY A 42 2.14 -9.24 2.38
N MET A 43 1.16 -9.73 1.63
CA MET A 43 1.07 -9.64 0.18
C MET A 43 -0.11 -8.75 -0.17
N VAL A 44 0.13 -7.68 -0.92
CA VAL A 44 -0.89 -6.86 -1.55
C VAL A 44 -1.03 -7.32 -3.00
N SER A 45 -2.26 -7.59 -3.45
CA SER A 45 -2.55 -7.90 -4.85
C SER A 45 -3.51 -6.88 -5.45
N MET A 46 -3.13 -6.32 -6.60
CA MET A 46 -3.90 -5.33 -7.35
C MET A 46 -4.26 -5.90 -8.72
N ASP A 47 -5.56 -6.03 -8.97
CA ASP A 47 -6.09 -6.40 -10.28
C ASP A 47 -6.05 -5.21 -11.26
N SER A 48 -6.43 -5.45 -12.52
CA SER A 48 -6.42 -4.43 -13.55
C SER A 48 -7.22 -3.19 -13.12
N LYS A 49 -6.58 -2.01 -13.23
CA LYS A 49 -7.12 -0.70 -12.79
C LYS A 49 -7.39 -0.59 -11.28
N ALA A 50 -6.87 -1.47 -10.44
CA ALA A 50 -7.07 -1.32 -9.00
C ALA A 50 -6.43 -0.03 -8.45
N ALA A 51 -7.06 0.54 -7.44
CA ALA A 51 -6.53 1.70 -6.74
C ALA A 51 -6.92 1.68 -5.25
N THR A 52 -6.00 2.14 -4.42
CA THR A 52 -6.18 2.29 -2.99
C THR A 52 -6.53 3.75 -2.68
N PRO A 53 -7.63 4.04 -1.96
CA PRO A 53 -7.89 5.39 -1.46
C PRO A 53 -6.77 5.89 -0.55
N ALA A 54 -6.73 7.21 -0.38
CA ALA A 54 -5.79 7.83 0.53
C ALA A 54 -5.98 7.32 1.96
N HIS A 55 -4.90 6.89 2.61
CA HIS A 55 -4.97 6.28 3.95
C HIS A 55 -3.66 6.43 4.74
N THR A 56 -3.72 6.09 6.04
CA THR A 56 -2.55 6.04 6.94
C THR A 56 -2.51 4.68 7.66
N HIS A 57 -1.33 4.31 8.18
CA HIS A 57 -1.12 3.03 8.86
C HIS A 57 -1.12 3.12 10.40
N GLY A 58 -1.88 4.06 10.96
CA GLY A 58 -2.11 4.14 12.42
C GLY A 58 -0.84 4.27 13.27
N GLY A 59 0.22 4.87 12.73
CA GLY A 59 1.53 5.00 13.38
C GLY A 59 2.52 3.88 13.08
N SER A 60 2.15 2.90 12.26
CA SER A 60 3.08 1.85 11.78
C SER A 60 3.98 2.37 10.66
N ALA A 61 5.19 1.84 10.57
CA ALA A 61 6.06 2.04 9.42
C ALA A 61 5.84 0.94 8.36
N VAL A 62 5.92 1.28 7.08
CA VAL A 62 5.78 0.32 5.97
C VAL A 62 7.03 0.33 5.10
N ILE A 63 7.52 -0.85 4.77
CA ILE A 63 8.43 -1.06 3.64
C ILE A 63 7.71 -1.98 2.67
N ALA A 64 7.59 -1.55 1.42
CA ALA A 64 6.97 -2.35 0.38
C ALA A 64 7.92 -2.57 -0.80
N VAL A 65 7.80 -3.73 -1.43
CA VAL A 65 8.61 -4.18 -2.56
C VAL A 65 7.68 -4.71 -3.64
N VAL A 66 7.82 -4.24 -4.87
CA VAL A 66 7.02 -4.76 -5.99
C VAL A 66 7.55 -6.14 -6.38
N ALA A 67 6.70 -7.16 -6.31
CA ALA A 67 7.02 -8.52 -6.69
C ALA A 67 6.63 -8.83 -8.16
N ASP A 68 5.63 -8.14 -8.69
CA ASP A 68 5.14 -8.27 -10.07
C ASP A 68 4.43 -6.96 -10.48
N GLY A 69 4.54 -6.58 -11.76
CA GLY A 69 3.89 -5.38 -12.31
C GLY A 69 4.52 -4.04 -11.91
N THR A 70 3.70 -2.99 -11.86
CA THR A 70 4.11 -1.61 -11.58
C THR A 70 3.00 -0.83 -10.87
N VAL A 71 3.36 0.03 -9.92
CA VAL A 71 2.42 0.86 -9.15
C VAL A 71 2.86 2.32 -9.16
N LEU A 72 1.91 3.22 -9.36
CA LEU A 72 2.10 4.65 -9.11
C LEU A 72 1.79 4.91 -7.64
N ASN A 73 2.76 5.49 -6.95
CA ASN A 73 2.67 5.86 -5.55
C ASN A 73 2.77 7.37 -5.39
N GLN A 74 2.18 7.88 -4.32
CA GLN A 74 2.39 9.24 -3.84
C GLN A 74 2.22 9.26 -2.33
N MET A 75 3.22 9.83 -1.64
CA MET A 75 3.22 10.00 -0.19
C MET A 75 3.01 11.47 0.15
N ASN A 76 2.23 11.73 1.19
CA ASN A 76 2.01 13.07 1.73
C ASN A 76 1.63 14.09 0.64
N GLY A 77 2.39 15.18 0.53
CA GLY A 77 2.30 16.17 -0.55
C GLY A 77 3.42 16.05 -1.59
N ASP A 78 4.20 14.98 -1.57
CA ASP A 78 5.37 14.81 -2.42
C ASP A 78 5.00 14.50 -3.86
N GLU A 79 5.99 14.54 -4.75
CA GLU A 79 5.81 14.15 -6.16
C GLU A 79 5.41 12.67 -6.29
N GLN A 80 4.65 12.38 -7.33
CA GLN A 80 4.26 11.01 -7.66
C GLN A 80 5.47 10.25 -8.23
N PHE A 81 5.59 8.98 -7.88
CA PHE A 81 6.66 8.13 -8.39
C PHE A 81 6.14 6.73 -8.75
N ILE A 82 6.75 6.09 -9.74
CA ILE A 82 6.39 4.73 -10.17
C ILE A 82 7.40 3.75 -9.59
N SER A 83 6.90 2.70 -8.94
CA SER A 83 7.69 1.56 -8.49
C SER A 83 7.46 0.35 -9.40
N ARG A 84 8.54 -0.29 -9.83
CA ARG A 84 8.61 -1.47 -10.70
C ARG A 84 9.12 -2.67 -9.93
N VAL A 85 9.06 -3.85 -10.53
CA VAL A 85 9.53 -5.12 -9.95
C VAL A 85 10.95 -4.95 -9.35
N GLY A 86 11.09 -5.34 -8.08
CA GLY A 86 12.33 -5.23 -7.31
C GLY A 86 12.56 -3.86 -6.65
N GLU A 87 11.86 -2.81 -7.08
CA GLU A 87 11.93 -1.50 -6.44
C GLU A 87 11.08 -1.46 -5.16
N THR A 88 11.46 -0.57 -4.26
CA THR A 88 10.89 -0.45 -2.93
C THR A 88 10.50 0.98 -2.61
N TRP A 89 9.55 1.16 -1.72
CA TRP A 89 9.31 2.45 -1.06
C TRP A 89 9.10 2.29 0.44
N TYR A 90 9.25 3.40 1.15
CA TYR A 90 9.12 3.50 2.59
C TYR A 90 8.02 4.48 2.96
N GLU A 91 7.17 4.08 3.90
CA GLU A 91 6.17 4.94 4.52
C GLU A 91 6.49 5.03 6.00
N GLY A 92 6.88 6.21 6.46
CA GLY A 92 7.16 6.42 7.88
C GLY A 92 5.89 6.37 8.73
N PRO A 93 6.02 6.19 10.06
CA PRO A 93 4.91 6.33 10.99
C PRO A 93 4.11 7.62 10.74
N GLY A 94 2.81 7.47 10.47
CA GLY A 94 1.91 8.60 10.23
C GLY A 94 1.97 9.20 8.82
N TYR A 95 2.76 8.65 7.91
CA TYR A 95 2.72 9.06 6.50
C TYR A 95 1.32 8.81 5.92
N HIS A 96 0.92 9.71 5.04
CA HIS A 96 -0.33 9.63 4.30
C HIS A 96 -0.06 9.10 2.89
N HIS A 97 -0.42 7.86 2.62
CA HIS A 97 -0.31 7.28 1.28
C HIS A 97 -1.48 7.81 0.44
N VAL A 98 -1.26 8.90 -0.30
CA VAL A 98 -2.34 9.63 -0.98
C VAL A 98 -2.74 9.04 -2.33
N ARG A 99 -1.84 8.30 -2.98
CA ARG A 99 -2.16 7.53 -4.20
C ARG A 99 -1.44 6.21 -4.21
N SER A 100 -2.20 5.14 -4.45
CA SER A 100 -1.66 3.86 -4.90
C SER A 100 -2.51 3.40 -6.08
N GLU A 101 -1.97 3.49 -7.29
CA GLU A 101 -2.69 3.16 -8.53
C GLU A 101 -1.91 2.12 -9.32
N MET A 102 -2.61 1.06 -9.70
CA MET A 102 -2.08 0.05 -10.59
C MET A 102 -1.77 0.63 -11.99
N ARG A 103 -0.57 0.39 -12.52
CA ARG A 103 -0.15 0.81 -13.88
C ARG A 103 0.08 -0.35 -14.87
N ALA A 104 0.01 -1.60 -14.42
CA ALA A 104 0.18 -2.81 -15.24
C ALA A 104 -1.14 -3.60 -15.39
N ARG A 105 -1.08 -4.85 -15.90
CA ARG A 105 -2.25 -5.75 -16.02
C ARG A 105 -2.59 -6.47 -14.70
N LYS A 106 -1.58 -6.91 -13.95
CA LYS A 106 -1.69 -7.48 -12.60
C LYS A 106 -0.41 -7.14 -11.80
N THR A 107 -0.56 -6.75 -10.54
CA THR A 107 0.56 -6.37 -9.67
C THR A 107 0.44 -7.09 -8.34
N ARG A 108 1.58 -7.58 -7.85
CA ARG A 108 1.73 -8.12 -6.50
C ARG A 108 2.87 -7.41 -5.80
N MET A 109 2.70 -7.12 -4.52
CA MET A 109 3.69 -6.41 -3.72
C MET A 109 3.81 -7.11 -2.37
N ARG A 110 5.03 -7.26 -1.88
CA ARG A 110 5.27 -7.67 -0.50
C ARG A 110 5.41 -6.41 0.33
N CYS A 111 4.74 -6.34 1.48
CA CYS A 111 4.93 -5.26 2.41
C CYS A 111 5.19 -5.79 3.82
N SER A 112 6.04 -5.10 4.56
CA SER A 112 6.22 -5.30 5.98
C SER A 112 5.71 -4.08 6.72
N LEU A 113 4.75 -4.28 7.62
CA LEU A 113 4.29 -3.28 8.58
C LEU A 113 5.00 -3.53 9.91
N LEU A 114 5.69 -2.52 10.44
CA LEU A 114 6.19 -2.53 11.81
C LEU A 114 5.26 -1.68 12.67
N CYS A 115 4.55 -2.32 13.60
CA CYS A 115 3.61 -1.69 14.54
C CYS A 115 4.05 -1.85 16.00
#